data_AF-A3VIW9-F1
#
_entry.id   AF-A3VIW9-F1
#
_cell.length_a   1.000
_cell.length_b   1.000
_cell.length_c   1.000
_cell.angle_alpha   90.00
_cell.angle_beta   90.00
_cell.angle_gamma   90.00
#
_symmetry.space_group_name_H-M   'P 1'
#
loop_
_entity.id
_entity.type
_entity.pdbx_description
1 polymer ?
#
loop_
_entity_poly.entity_id
_entity_poly.type
_entity_poly.pdbx_seq_one_letter_code
_entity_poly.pdbx_strand_id
1 'polypeptide(L)' 'MLETVEAALTGPIGIAVATLAVIGTGFMCMMGRLNWGWFASVIIGIVLIFSAGTIVDGFS' A
#
# COMPACT_ATOMS: atom_id res chain seq x y z
N MET A 1 -1.14 -3.87 22.01
CA MET A 1 -0.01 -4.45 21.24
C MET A 1 -0.37 -4.59 19.76
N LEU A 2 -1.45 -5.29 19.40
CA LEU A 2 -1.93 -5.37 18.01
C LEU A 2 -2.36 -4.01 17.44
N GLU A 3 -3.10 -3.22 18.23
CA GLU A 3 -3.51 -1.85 17.90
C GLU A 3 -2.32 -0.92 17.58
N THR A 4 -1.17 -1.12 18.25
CA THR A 4 0.06 -0.34 18.02
C THR A 4 0.70 -0.69 16.68
N VAL A 5 0.66 -1.97 16.30
CA VAL A 5 1.16 -2.43 15.00
C VAL A 5 0.25 -1.96 13.88
N GLU A 6 -1.07 -2.01 14.10
CA GLU A 6 -2.06 -1.47 13.16
C GLU A 6 -1.86 0.03 12.96
N ALA A 7 -1.77 0.82 14.03
CA ALA A 7 -1.53 2.25 13.95
C ALA A 7 -0.19 2.60 13.29
N ALA A 8 0.85 1.76 13.44
CA ALA A 8 2.11 1.95 12.74
C ALA A 8 2.00 1.70 11.22
N LEU A 9 1.19 0.71 10.82
CA LEU A 9 1.00 0.31 9.41
C LEU A 9 0.01 1.19 8.65
N THR A 10 -1.03 1.72 9.31
CA THR A 10 -2.05 2.58 8.70
C THR A 10 -1.84 4.07 9.01
N GLY A 11 -0.97 4.38 9.97
CA GLY A 11 -0.64 5.76 10.34
C GLY A 11 0.35 6.45 9.40
N PRO A 12 0.93 7.60 9.81
CA PRO A 12 1.76 8.44 8.94
C PRO A 12 3.01 7.73 8.39
N ILE A 13 3.55 6.76 9.13
CA ILE A 13 4.68 5.95 8.68
C ILE A 13 4.27 5.06 7.50
N GLY A 14 3.14 4.36 7.62
CA GLY A 14 2.59 3.55 6.54
C GLY A 14 2.33 4.35 5.27
N ILE A 15 1.76 5.55 5.40
CA ILE A 15 1.52 6.46 4.28
C ILE A 15 2.84 6.87 3.60
N ALA A 16 3.87 7.20 4.39
CA ALA A 16 5.18 7.55 3.85
C ALA A 16 5.81 6.38 3.07
N VAL A 17 5.75 5.16 3.60
CA VAL A 17 6.27 3.95 2.94
C VAL A 17 5.50 3.65 1.65
N ALA A 18 4.17 3.71 1.70
CA ALA A 18 3.33 3.53 0.51
C ALA A 18 3.65 4.57 -0.57
N THR A 19 3.85 5.83 -0.19
CA THR A 19 4.23 6.91 -1.11
C THR A 19 5.57 6.61 -1.79
N LEU A 20 6.59 6.19 -1.02
CA LEU A 20 7.89 5.80 -1.58
C LEU A 20 7.78 4.60 -2.53
N ALA A 21 6.94 3.62 -2.18
CA ALA A 21 6.70 2.46 -3.03
C ALA A 21 6.06 2.86 -4.37
N VAL A 22 5.07 3.75 -4.38
CA VAL A 22 4.44 4.26 -5.62
C VAL A 22 5.44 5.03 -6.48
N ILE A 23 6.22 5.94 -5.87
CA ILE A 23 7.23 6.73 -6.59
C ILE A 23 8.28 5.81 -7.21
N GLY A 24 8.84 4.90 -6.42
CA GLY A 24 9.90 3.99 -6.86
C GLY A 24 9.42 3.06 -7.98
N THR A 25 8.26 2.43 -7.80
CA THR A 25 7.72 1.48 -8.79
C THR A 25 7.24 2.17 -10.06
N GLY A 26 6.61 3.35 -9.96
CA GLY A 26 6.21 4.16 -11.11
C GLY A 26 7.42 4.60 -11.95
N PHE A 27 8.49 5.03 -11.29
CA PHE A 27 9.74 5.39 -11.97
C PHE A 27 10.40 4.19 -12.66
N MET A 28 10.49 3.04 -11.99
CA MET A 28 11.01 1.81 -12.57
C MET A 28 10.18 1.30 -13.75
N CYS A 29 8.87 1.53 -13.71
CA CYS A 29 7.96 1.19 -14.80
C CYS A 29 8.17 2.09 -16.02
N MET A 30 8.37 3.40 -15.81
CA MET A 30 8.70 4.34 -16.90
C MET A 30 10.07 4.08 -17.53
N MET A 31 11.03 3.55 -16.77
CA MET A 31 12.32 3.08 -17.30
C MET A 31 12.25 1.77 -18.09
N GLY A 32 11.07 1.15 -18.22
CA GLY A 32 10.90 -0.15 -18.89
C GLY A 32 11.54 -1.33 -18.14
N ARG A 33 11.97 -1.12 -16.89
CA ARG A 33 12.61 -2.15 -16.05
C ARG A 33 11.62 -2.99 -15.26
N LEU A 34 10.39 -2.50 -15.11
CA LEU A 34 9.32 -3.16 -14.37
C LEU A 34 8.04 -3.18 -15.23
N ASN A 35 7.33 -4.31 -15.22
CA ASN A 35 6.09 -4.45 -15.99
C ASN A 35 4.98 -3.56 -15.38
N TRP A 36 4.18 -2.92 -16.22
CA TRP A 36 2.98 -2.18 -15.80
C TRP A 36 1.99 -3.03 -15.00
N GLY A 37 1.92 -4.34 -15.26
CA GLY A 37 1.14 -5.26 -14.44
C GLY A 37 1.63 -5.35 -12.98
N TRP A 38 2.95 -5.27 -12.76
CA TRP A 38 3.54 -5.25 -11.42
C TRP A 38 3.32 -3.91 -10.72
N PHE A 39 3.29 -2.80 -11.46
CA PHE A 39 2.93 -1.50 -10.89
C PHE A 39 1.48 -1.51 -10.41
N ALA A 40 0.55 -2.05 -11.21
CA ALA A 40 -0.86 -2.17 -10.83
C ALA A 40 -1.06 -3.01 -9.55
N SER A 41 -0.31 -4.10 -9.36
CA SER A 41 -0.43 -4.92 -8.14
C SER A 41 0.02 -4.18 -6.87
N VAL A 42 1.04 -3.30 -6.98
CA VAL A 42 1.48 -2.44 -5.87
C VAL A 42 0.39 -1.46 -5.46
N ILE A 43 -0.28 -0.83 -6.43
CA ILE A 43 -1.41 0.08 -6.15
C ILE A 43 -2.56 -0.67 -5.46
N ILE A 44 -2.90 -1.87 -5.95
CA ILE A 44 -3.93 -2.72 -5.33
C ILE A 44 -3.55 -3.06 -3.88
N GLY A 45 -2.30 -3.45 -3.62
CA GLY A 45 -1.82 -3.76 -2.28
C GLY A 45 -1.97 -2.58 -1.30
N ILE A 46 -1.65 -1.36 -1.76
CA ILE A 46 -1.81 -0.15 -0.95
C ILE A 46 -3.29 0.08 -0.60
N VAL A 47 -4.20 -0.02 -1.59
CA VAL A 47 -5.64 0.13 -1.34
C VAL A 47 -6.14 -0.87 -0.30
N LEU A 48 -5.68 -2.13 -0.38
CA LEU A 48 -6.06 -3.17 0.58
C LEU A 48 -5.56 -2.86 2.00
N ILE A 49 -4.34 -2.37 2.17
CA ILE A 49 -3.78 -2.05 3.50
C ILE A 49 -4.59 -0.96 4.20
N PHE A 50 -4.92 0.13 3.50
CA PHE A 50 -5.63 1.25 4.10
C PHE A 50 -7.15 1.06 4.19
N SER A 51 -7.71 0.14 3.40
CA SER A 51 -9.16 -0.18 3.43
C SER A 51 -9.48 -1.43 4.25
N ALA A 52 -8.48 -2.12 4.82
CA ALA A 52 -8.68 -3.38 5.52
C ALA A 52 -9.70 -3.27 6.68
N GLY A 53 -9.63 -2.19 7.48
CA GLY A 53 -10.53 -1.99 8.61
C GLY A 53 -12.00 -1.95 8.19
N THR A 54 -12.34 -1.16 7.17
CA THR A 54 -13.72 -1.03 6.68
C THR A 54 -14.26 -2.31 6.05
N ILE A 55 -13.39 -3.11 5.42
CA ILE A 55 -13.76 -4.41 4.87
C ILE A 55 -14.09 -5.40 5.98
N VAL A 56 -13.25 -5.48 7.02
CA VAL A 56 -13.42 -6.42 8.13
C VAL A 56 -14.64 -6.06 8.99
N ASP A 57 -14.85 -4.76 9.25
CA ASP A 57 -16.03 -4.26 9.98
C ASP A 57 -17.35 -4.59 9.26
N GLY A 58 -17.33 -4.71 7.93
CA GLY A 58 -18.50 -5.12 7.14
C GLY A 58 -18.94 -6.57 7.32
N PHE A 59 -18.14 -7.41 7.99
CA PHE A 59 -18.43 -8.83 8.24
C PHE A 59 -18.85 -9.15 9.68
N SER A 60 -18.89 -8.16 10.58
CA SER A 60 -19.39 -8.30 11.97
C SER A 60 -20.86 -7.91 12.08
#